data_AF-A0A975CZZ7-F1
#
_entry.id   AF-A0A975CZZ7-F1
#
_cell.length_a   1.000
_cell.length_b   1.000
_cell.length_c   1.000
_cell.angle_alpha   90.00
_cell.angle_beta   90.00
_cell.angle_gamma   90.00
#
_symmetry.space_group_name_H-M   'P 1'
#
loop_
_entity.id
_entity.type
_entity.pdbx_description
1 polymer ?
#
loop_
_entity_poly.entity_id
_entity_poly.type
_entity_poly.pdbx_seq_one_letter_code
_entity_poly.pdbx_strand_id
1 'polypeptide(L)' 'MNGTQPRRAPLRDAKNPLLQWPAADARQRIHIEPVGARVAWSFGPRDMKRQADTAGQALDAALERIGHEDAVIIYGGRP' A
#
# COMPACT_ATOMS: atom_id res chain seq x y z
N MET A 1 -32.97 50.51 -22.03
CA MET A 1 -33.34 49.11 -22.33
C MET A 1 -32.09 48.27 -22.09
N ASN A 2 -32.02 47.54 -20.97
CA ASN A 2 -30.82 46.81 -20.53
C ASN A 2 -30.77 45.43 -21.18
N GLY A 3 -29.68 45.14 -21.90
CA GLY A 3 -29.44 43.87 -22.57
C GLY A 3 -29.07 42.75 -21.58
N THR A 4 -29.76 41.63 -21.73
CA THR A 4 -29.69 40.45 -20.86
C THR A 4 -28.33 39.74 -21.00
N GLN A 5 -27.63 39.60 -19.87
CA GLN A 5 -26.36 38.87 -19.73
C GLN A 5 -26.58 37.35 -19.94
N PRO A 6 -25.73 36.63 -20.69
CA PRO A 6 -25.89 35.18 -20.88
C PRO A 6 -25.54 34.44 -19.58
N ARG A 7 -26.48 33.63 -19.08
CA ARG A 7 -26.30 32.78 -17.89
C ARG A 7 -25.20 31.76 -18.19
N ARG A 8 -24.10 31.82 -17.45
CA ARG A 8 -23.05 30.78 -17.43
C ARG A 8 -23.68 29.46 -17.00
N ALA A 9 -23.56 28.44 -17.84
CA ALA A 9 -23.96 27.07 -17.50
C ALA A 9 -23.14 26.57 -16.29
N PRO A 10 -23.73 25.83 -15.35
CA PRO A 10 -22.95 25.19 -14.30
C PRO A 10 -22.03 24.14 -14.93
N LEU A 11 -20.73 24.22 -14.63
CA LEU A 11 -19.74 23.20 -14.96
C LEU A 11 -20.11 21.93 -14.20
N ARG A 12 -20.91 21.06 -14.83
CA ARG A 12 -21.23 19.73 -14.33
C ARG A 12 -19.93 18.93 -14.20
N ASP A 13 -19.62 18.56 -12.97
CA ASP A 13 -18.82 17.42 -12.50
C ASP A 13 -18.14 16.58 -13.60
N ALA A 14 -17.12 17.14 -14.25
CA ALA A 14 -16.17 16.36 -15.01
C ALA A 14 -15.27 15.65 -13.99
N LYS A 15 -15.72 14.48 -13.49
CA LYS A 15 -14.87 13.54 -12.76
C LYS A 15 -13.66 13.25 -13.65
N ASN A 16 -12.52 13.85 -13.32
CA ASN A 16 -11.29 13.66 -14.07
C ASN A 16 -10.95 12.16 -14.07
N PRO A 17 -10.97 11.45 -15.21
CA PRO A 17 -10.70 10.02 -15.25
C PRO A 17 -9.25 9.68 -14.87
N LEU A 18 -8.36 10.67 -14.78
CA LEU A 18 -6.99 10.56 -14.29
C LEU A 18 -6.88 10.67 -12.76
N LEU A 19 -7.95 11.09 -12.08
CA LEU A 19 -8.08 11.08 -10.61
C LEU A 19 -8.85 9.82 -10.13
N GLN A 20 -8.73 8.71 -10.86
CA GLN A 20 -9.13 7.42 -10.33
C GLN A 20 -8.10 7.01 -9.29
N TRP A 21 -8.43 7.27 -8.02
CA TRP A 21 -7.68 6.72 -6.91
C TRP A 21 -7.69 5.19 -7.07
N PRO A 22 -6.54 4.50 -7.06
CA PRO A 22 -6.52 3.06 -7.19
C PRO A 22 -7.41 2.46 -6.11
N ALA A 23 -8.20 1.43 -6.47
CA ALA A 23 -9.02 0.71 -5.50
C ALA A 23 -8.15 0.35 -4.29
N ALA A 24 -8.67 0.55 -3.09
CA ALA A 24 -7.93 0.23 -1.88
C ALA A 24 -7.55 -1.25 -1.91
N ASP A 25 -6.27 -1.54 -2.10
CA ASP A 25 -5.72 -2.89 -2.06
C ASP A 25 -5.84 -3.40 -0.61
N ALA A 26 -6.78 -4.33 -0.41
CA ALA A 26 -7.12 -4.88 0.91
C ALA A 26 -6.15 -5.98 1.37
N ARG A 27 -5.18 -6.36 0.53
CA ARG A 27 -4.22 -7.42 0.85
C ARG A 27 -3.30 -7.01 1.98
N GLN A 28 -2.91 -8.00 2.77
CA GLN A 28 -1.97 -7.79 3.85
C GLN A 28 -0.57 -7.50 3.29
N ARG A 29 0.15 -6.57 3.91
CA ARG A 29 1.48 -6.16 3.45
C ARG A 29 2.53 -6.71 4.40
N ILE A 30 3.46 -7.49 3.86
CA ILE A 30 4.57 -8.04 4.61
C ILE A 30 5.81 -7.23 4.26
N HIS A 31 6.29 -6.44 5.20
CA HIS A 31 7.55 -5.72 5.06
C HIS A 31 8.68 -6.62 5.53
N ILE A 32 9.72 -6.78 4.71
CA ILE A 32 10.93 -7.54 5.06
C ILE A 32 12.13 -6.63 4.77
N GLU A 33 13.02 -6.47 5.74
CA GLU A 33 14.21 -5.62 5.62
C GLU A 33 15.45 -6.31 6.21
N PRO A 34 16.64 -6.15 5.62
CA PRO A 34 17.88 -6.66 6.19
C PRO A 34 18.26 -5.83 7.42
N VAL A 35 18.63 -6.51 8.50
CA VAL A 35 19.08 -5.90 9.76
C VAL A 35 20.38 -6.60 10.18
N GLY A 36 21.51 -6.09 9.70
CA GLY A 36 22.81 -6.69 9.92
C GLY A 36 22.92 -8.06 9.24
N ALA A 37 23.22 -9.09 10.03
CA ALA A 37 23.31 -10.48 9.56
C ALA A 37 21.96 -11.22 9.53
N ARG A 38 20.87 -10.57 9.94
CA ARG A 38 19.51 -11.14 10.01
C ARG A 38 18.56 -10.32 9.15
N VAL A 39 17.30 -10.74 9.11
CA VAL A 39 16.21 -9.96 8.54
C VAL A 39 15.17 -9.63 9.60
N ALA A 40 14.58 -8.46 9.49
CA ALA A 40 13.38 -8.09 10.24
C ALA A 40 12.16 -8.12 9.32
N TRP A 41 11.01 -8.45 9.89
CA TRP A 41 9.73 -8.40 9.19
C TRP A 41 8.60 -7.86 10.06
N SER A 42 7.60 -7.25 9.41
CA SER A 42 6.39 -6.72 10.06
C SER A 42 5.23 -6.57 9.08
N PHE A 43 3.99 -6.40 9.57
CA PHE A 43 2.84 -6.13 8.70
C PHE A 43 2.61 -4.64 8.38
N GLY A 44 3.53 -3.79 8.79
CA GLY A 44 3.42 -2.35 8.58
C GLY A 44 4.33 -1.54 9.51
N PRO A 45 4.36 -0.22 9.32
CA PRO A 45 5.27 0.67 10.06
C PRO A 45 4.93 0.80 11.55
N ARG A 46 3.69 0.45 11.96
CA ARG A 46 3.24 0.49 13.36
C ARG A 46 3.24 -0.89 14.02
N ASP A 47 3.56 -1.93 13.25
CA ASP A 47 3.57 -3.30 13.74
C ASP A 47 4.93 -3.64 14.38
N MET A 48 4.93 -4.59 15.31
CA MET A 48 6.15 -4.99 16.00
C MET A 48 7.07 -5.76 15.04
N LYS A 49 8.29 -5.26 14.86
CA LYS A 49 9.30 -5.92 14.03
C LYS A 49 9.75 -7.23 14.69
N ARG A 50 9.70 -8.32 13.93
CA ARG A 50 10.17 -9.66 14.31
C ARG A 50 11.43 -9.96 13.53
N GLN A 51 12.32 -10.78 14.09
CA GLN A 51 13.58 -11.14 13.42
C GLN A 51 13.54 -12.60 12.97
N ALA A 52 14.19 -12.87 11.83
CA ALA A 52 14.46 -14.20 11.34
C ALA A 52 15.88 -14.27 10.77
N ASP A 53 16.43 -15.47 10.64
CA ASP A 53 17.78 -15.66 10.13
C ASP A 53 17.88 -15.46 8.61
N THR A 54 16.78 -15.69 7.89
CA THR A 54 16.73 -15.56 6.44
C THR A 54 15.41 -14.95 5.98
N ALA A 55 15.41 -14.30 4.81
CA ALA A 55 14.21 -13.74 4.21
C ALA A 55 13.12 -14.79 3.97
N GLY A 56 13.51 -16.03 3.65
CA GLY A 56 12.57 -17.16 3.52
C GLY A 56 11.86 -17.45 4.83
N GLN A 57 12.60 -17.63 5.92
CA GLN A 57 11.99 -17.84 7.25
C GLN A 57 11.10 -16.67 7.69
N ALA A 58 11.49 -15.43 7.37
CA ALA A 58 10.66 -14.26 7.65
C ALA A 58 9.33 -14.31 6.87
N LEU A 59 9.38 -14.71 5.60
CA LEU A 59 8.20 -14.85 4.75
C LEU A 59 7.29 -15.98 5.22
N ASP A 60 7.83 -17.17 5.48
CA ASP A 60 7.06 -18.31 5.96
C ASP A 60 6.34 -17.96 7.27
N ALA A 61 7.06 -17.39 8.24
CA ALA A 61 6.47 -16.99 9.53
C ALA A 61 5.41 -15.87 9.39
N ALA A 62 5.57 -14.99 8.40
CA ALA A 62 4.57 -13.96 8.11
C ALA A 62 3.32 -14.55 7.44
N LEU A 63 3.49 -15.49 6.51
CA LEU A 63 2.39 -16.18 5.82
C LEU A 63 1.60 -17.07 6.78
N GLU A 64 2.26 -17.84 7.64
CA GLU A 64 1.59 -18.65 8.67
C GLU A 64 0.69 -17.78 9.56
N ARG A 65 1.14 -16.57 9.88
CA ARG A 65 0.43 -15.65 10.78
C ARG A 65 -0.80 -15.00 10.16
N ILE A 66 -0.87 -14.93 8.83
CA ILE A 66 -2.06 -14.47 8.09
C ILE A 66 -2.90 -15.64 7.56
N GLY A 67 -2.61 -16.88 7.96
CA GLY A 67 -3.35 -18.06 7.50
C GLY A 67 -3.12 -18.42 6.03
N HIS A 68 -1.94 -18.11 5.48
CA HIS A 68 -1.57 -18.33 4.07
C HIS A 68 -2.48 -17.60 3.06
N GLU A 69 -3.02 -16.44 3.46
CA GLU A 69 -3.76 -15.56 2.56
C GLU A 69 -2.84 -14.80 1.57
N ASP A 70 -3.45 -14.25 0.53
CA ASP A 70 -2.77 -13.46 -0.51
C ASP A 70 -2.18 -12.17 0.10
N ALA A 71 -0.88 -11.98 -0.06
CA ALA A 71 -0.14 -10.87 0.56
C ALA A 71 0.83 -10.20 -0.40
N VAL A 72 1.05 -8.91 -0.19
CA VAL A 72 2.04 -8.13 -0.91
C VAL A 72 3.33 -8.11 -0.10
N ILE A 73 4.42 -8.59 -0.70
CA ILE A 73 5.75 -8.57 -0.08
C ILE A 73 6.46 -7.28 -0.49
N ILE A 74 6.88 -6.51 0.51
CA ILE A 74 7.69 -5.31 0.35
C ILE A 74 9.07 -5.62 0.91
N TYR A 75 9.99 -5.97 0.01
CA TYR A 75 11.38 -6.19 0.38
C TYR A 75 12.14 -4.87 0.29
N GLY A 76 12.50 -4.30 1.45
CA GLY A 76 13.26 -3.06 1.55
C GLY A 76 14.72 -3.34 1.86
N GLY A 77 15.64 -2.66 1.19
CA GLY A 77 17.08 -2.77 1.44
C GLY A 77 17.85 -2.03 0.36
N ARG A 78 18.83 -1.19 0.74
CA ARG A 78 19.76 -0.61 -0.23
C ARG A 78 20.77 -1.73 -0.59
N PRO A 79 21.01 -2.00 -1.88
CA PRO A 79 21.98 -3.01 -2.31
C PRO A 79 23.39 -2.71 -1.80
#